data_AF-X0V4X2-F1
#
_entry.id   AF-X0V4X2-F1
#
_cell.length_a   1.000
_cell.length_b   1.000
_cell.length_c   1.000
_cell.angle_alpha   90.00
_cell.angle_beta   90.00
_cell.angle_gamma   90.00
#
_symmetry.space_group_name_H-M   'P 1'
#
loop_
_entity.id
_entity.type
_entity.pdbx_description
1 polymer ?
#
loop_
_entity_poly.entity_id
_entity_poly.type
_entity_poly.pdbx_seq_one_letter_code
_entity_poly.pdbx_strand_id
1 'polypeptide(L)'
;MPDRKWQEINAGGYLRFYVVRSLLNMATSKRSNFAKKYNLFTHSNELPELTDTEGYDYEKELDIRTVEVLMEELYWYDREILKLWIEEGSYRKVAKKVGIPFKSIGNSVKKSLETLRNNYYGIILERIMRERIGTPLHTSLGGGPKDKKTTEN
;
A
#
# COMPACT_ATOMS: atom_id res chain seq x y z
N MET A 1 7.16 5.18 -34.67
CA MET A 1 7.51 3.79 -34.28
C MET A 1 6.71 2.87 -35.19
N PRO A 2 7.33 1.86 -35.84
CA PRO A 2 6.60 0.97 -36.76
C PRO A 2 5.60 0.07 -36.01
N ASP A 3 4.43 -0.18 -36.61
CA ASP A 3 3.30 -0.89 -35.99
C ASP A 3 3.65 -2.29 -35.48
N ARG A 4 4.54 -2.98 -36.19
CA ARG A 4 5.04 -4.30 -35.78
C ARG A 4 5.67 -4.30 -34.39
N LYS A 5 6.43 -3.25 -34.03
CA LYS A 5 7.06 -3.15 -32.70
C LYS A 5 6.03 -2.95 -31.59
N TRP A 6 4.93 -2.27 -31.87
CA TRP A 6 3.84 -2.12 -30.90
C TRP A 6 3.13 -3.43 -30.61
N GLN A 7 2.91 -4.23 -31.64
CA GLN A 7 2.31 -5.56 -31.49
C GLN A 7 3.21 -6.50 -30.67
N GLU A 8 4.53 -6.47 -30.90
CA GLU A 8 5.51 -7.24 -30.11
C GLU A 8 5.53 -6.81 -28.63
N ILE A 9 5.52 -5.50 -28.35
CA ILE A 9 5.50 -4.97 -26.97
C ILE A 9 4.19 -5.32 -26.25
N ASN A 10 3.06 -5.28 -26.97
CA ASN A 10 1.76 -5.63 -26.41
C ASN A 10 1.67 -7.13 -26.10
N ALA A 11 2.10 -7.99 -27.02
CA ALA A 11 2.13 -9.43 -26.83
C ALA A 11 3.01 -9.84 -25.64
N GLY A 12 4.12 -9.14 -25.40
CA GLY A 12 4.99 -9.35 -24.24
C GLY A 12 4.45 -8.81 -22.91
N GLY A 13 3.28 -8.15 -22.89
CA GLY A 13 2.71 -7.55 -21.67
C GLY A 13 3.44 -6.30 -21.17
N TYR A 14 4.37 -5.76 -21.97
CA TYR A 14 5.20 -4.60 -21.60
C TYR A 14 4.57 -3.26 -21.94
N LEU A 15 3.48 -3.27 -22.71
CA LEU A 15 2.82 -2.04 -23.16
C LEU A 15 2.41 -1.13 -22.00
N ARG A 16 1.82 -1.69 -20.94
CA ARG A 16 1.44 -0.92 -19.74
C ARG A 16 2.63 -0.19 -19.11
N PHE A 17 3.78 -0.86 -19.03
CA PHE A 17 4.99 -0.29 -18.44
C PHE A 17 5.60 0.78 -19.34
N TYR A 18 5.57 0.58 -20.66
CA TYR A 18 6.02 1.57 -21.63
C TYR A 18 5.18 2.86 -21.55
N VAL A 19 3.86 2.73 -21.46
CA VAL A 19 2.94 3.87 -21.32
C VAL A 19 3.21 4.61 -20.02
N VAL A 20 3.25 3.91 -18.88
CA VAL A 20 3.55 4.52 -17.58
C VAL A 20 4.91 5.21 -17.57
N ARG A 21 5.95 4.58 -18.12
CA ARG A 21 7.31 5.16 -18.23
C ARG A 21 7.29 6.42 -19.10
N SER A 22 6.58 6.40 -20.22
CA SER A 22 6.46 7.55 -21.14
C SER A 22 5.77 8.72 -20.46
N LEU A 23 4.65 8.48 -19.78
CA LEU A 23 3.95 9.48 -18.97
C LEU A 23 4.84 10.05 -17.89
N LEU A 24 5.53 9.18 -17.14
CA LEU A 24 6.43 9.59 -16.06
C LEU A 24 7.58 10.46 -16.59
N ASN A 25 8.18 10.10 -17.72
CA ASN A 25 9.26 10.88 -18.33
C ASN A 25 8.75 12.26 -18.79
N MET A 26 7.52 12.34 -19.29
CA MET A 26 6.89 13.61 -19.66
C MET A 26 6.56 14.49 -18.45
N ALA A 27 6.15 13.89 -17.33
CA ALA A 27 5.80 14.59 -16.10
C ALA A 27 7.02 15.03 -15.28
N THR A 28 8.09 14.23 -15.27
CA THR A 28 9.30 14.47 -14.45
C THR A 28 10.37 15.33 -15.15
N SER A 29 10.27 15.52 -16.46
CA SER A 29 11.22 16.36 -17.21
C SER A 29 10.76 17.82 -17.27
N LYS A 30 11.56 18.73 -16.67
CA LYS A 30 11.36 20.19 -16.74
C LYS A 30 11.30 20.74 -18.18
N ARG A 31 11.87 20.01 -19.14
CA ARG A 31 11.95 20.43 -20.54
C ARG A 31 10.78 19.91 -21.39
N SER A 32 9.98 18.99 -20.87
CA SER A 32 8.85 18.40 -21.58
C SER A 32 7.76 19.44 -21.88
N ASN A 33 7.18 19.37 -23.09
CA ASN A 33 6.04 20.21 -23.45
C ASN A 33 4.85 19.96 -22.52
N PHE A 34 4.67 18.72 -22.04
CA PHE A 34 3.66 18.38 -21.05
C PHE A 34 3.89 19.16 -19.75
N ALA A 35 5.10 19.09 -19.21
CA ALA A 35 5.45 19.78 -17.97
C ALA A 35 5.32 21.31 -18.08
N LYS A 36 5.68 21.90 -19.23
CA LYS A 36 5.49 23.33 -19.50
C LYS A 36 4.01 23.70 -19.61
N LYS A 37 3.23 22.89 -20.33
CA LYS A 37 1.79 23.11 -20.54
C LYS A 37 1.01 23.10 -19.22
N TYR A 38 1.37 22.18 -18.32
CA TYR A 38 0.71 22.02 -17.01
C TYR A 38 1.48 22.66 -15.86
N ASN A 39 2.51 23.45 -16.18
CA ASN A 39 3.29 24.21 -15.20
C ASN A 39 3.83 23.39 -14.01
N LEU A 40 4.12 22.09 -14.21
CA LEU A 40 4.38 21.11 -13.13
C LEU A 40 5.60 21.44 -12.24
N PHE A 41 6.49 22.31 -12.71
CA PHE A 41 7.73 22.68 -12.03
C PHE A 41 7.79 24.16 -11.64
N THR A 42 6.76 24.91 -11.96
CA THR A 42 6.65 26.28 -11.52
C THR A 42 6.05 26.21 -10.13
N HIS A 43 6.87 26.49 -9.13
CA HIS A 43 6.38 26.69 -7.77
C HIS A 43 5.55 27.98 -7.77
N SER A 44 4.24 27.87 -8.04
CA SER A 44 3.33 28.86 -7.48
C SER A 44 3.43 28.71 -5.97
N ASN A 45 3.78 29.79 -5.27
CA ASN A 45 3.72 29.85 -3.80
C ASN A 45 2.27 29.71 -3.29
N GLU A 46 1.31 29.71 -4.20
CA GLU A 46 -0.03 29.23 -3.98
C GLU A 46 0.01 27.71 -4.11
N LEU A 47 0.09 27.03 -2.95
CA LEU A 47 -0.36 25.66 -2.83
C LEU A 47 -1.71 25.58 -3.54
N PRO A 48 -1.92 24.62 -4.46
CA PRO A 48 -3.27 24.31 -4.89
C PRO A 48 -4.11 24.20 -3.62
N GLU A 49 -5.24 24.88 -3.56
CA GLU A 49 -6.28 24.51 -2.60
C GLU A 49 -6.55 23.04 -2.88
N LEU A 50 -5.91 22.18 -2.10
CA LEU A 50 -6.32 20.81 -1.90
C LEU A 50 -7.67 20.97 -1.23
N THR A 51 -8.71 21.24 -2.03
CA THR A 51 -10.05 20.91 -1.59
C THR A 51 -9.95 19.45 -1.20
N ASP A 52 -10.27 19.14 0.06
CA ASP A 52 -10.24 17.81 0.69
C ASP A 52 -11.16 16.77 0.00
N THR A 53 -11.37 16.90 -1.32
CA THR A 53 -12.34 16.19 -2.15
C THR A 53 -11.66 15.25 -3.16
N GLU A 54 -10.38 14.93 -3.02
CA GLU A 54 -9.90 13.64 -3.51
C GLU A 54 -10.28 12.61 -2.44
N GLY A 55 -11.48 12.04 -2.62
CA GLY A 55 -12.21 11.24 -1.62
C GLY A 55 -11.31 10.32 -0.81
N TYR A 56 -11.26 10.57 0.49
CA TYR A 56 -10.61 9.69 1.46
C TYR A 56 -11.18 8.27 1.31
N ASP A 57 -10.31 7.33 0.95
CA ASP A 57 -10.67 5.95 0.68
C ASP A 57 -10.73 5.18 2.01
N TYR A 58 -11.88 5.28 2.68
CA TYR A 58 -12.15 4.60 3.95
C TYR A 58 -11.95 3.08 3.86
N GLU A 59 -12.15 2.48 2.68
CA GLU A 59 -11.91 1.05 2.47
C GLU A 59 -10.41 0.73 2.53
N LYS A 60 -9.57 1.52 1.84
CA LYS A 60 -8.12 1.36 1.94
C LYS A 60 -7.58 1.57 3.34
N GLU A 61 -8.10 2.55 4.08
CA GLU A 61 -7.71 2.77 5.48
C GLU A 61 -8.02 1.54 6.34
N LEU A 62 -9.20 0.94 6.17
CA LEU A 62 -9.60 -0.27 6.88
C LEU A 62 -8.68 -1.45 6.53
N ASP A 63 -8.35 -1.61 5.25
CA ASP A 63 -7.44 -2.64 4.77
C ASP A 63 -6.05 -2.48 5.37
N ILE A 64 -5.52 -1.24 5.42
CA ILE A 64 -4.23 -0.92 6.04
C ILE A 64 -4.24 -1.31 7.52
N ARG A 65 -5.25 -0.88 8.29
CA ARG A 65 -5.38 -1.23 9.71
C ARG A 65 -5.46 -2.73 9.94
N THR A 66 -6.18 -3.44 9.06
CA THR A 66 -6.27 -4.90 9.12
C THR A 66 -4.89 -5.54 8.91
N VAL A 67 -4.12 -5.06 7.93
CA VAL A 67 -2.76 -5.53 7.68
C VAL A 67 -1.83 -5.23 8.86
N GLU A 68 -1.94 -4.05 9.49
CA GLU A 68 -1.14 -3.69 10.67
C GLU A 68 -1.39 -4.65 11.84
N VAL A 69 -2.66 -5.00 12.10
CA VAL A 69 -3.01 -6.00 13.13
C VAL A 69 -2.45 -7.37 12.78
N LEU A 70 -2.61 -7.83 11.54
CA LEU A 70 -2.07 -9.10 11.08
C LEU A 70 -0.54 -9.15 11.11
N MET A 71 0.14 -8.02 10.91
CA MET A 71 1.58 -7.91 11.04
C MET A 71 2.05 -8.17 12.47
N GLU A 72 1.27 -7.80 13.49
CA GLU A 72 1.61 -8.06 14.88
C GLU A 72 1.50 -9.55 15.26
N GLU A 73 0.69 -10.32 14.54
CA GLU A 73 0.58 -11.79 14.71
C GLU A 73 1.74 -12.58 14.09
N LEU A 74 2.55 -11.96 13.22
CA LEU A 74 3.73 -12.59 12.64
C LEU A 74 4.75 -12.93 13.74
N TYR A 75 5.51 -14.01 13.54
CA TYR A 75 6.67 -14.31 14.37
C TYR A 75 7.61 -13.09 14.42
N TRP A 76 8.06 -12.71 15.62
CA TRP A 76 8.76 -11.44 15.85
C TRP A 76 9.89 -11.19 14.84
N TYR A 77 10.68 -12.21 14.52
CA TYR A 77 11.78 -12.10 13.56
C TYR A 77 11.29 -11.77 12.15
N ASP A 78 10.29 -12.52 11.68
CA ASP A 78 9.69 -12.37 10.36
C ASP A 78 9.04 -10.98 10.20
N ARG A 79 8.47 -10.44 11.29
CA ARG A 79 7.92 -9.09 11.38
C ARG A 79 8.99 -8.02 11.28
N GLU A 80 10.07 -8.11 12.07
CA GLU A 80 11.14 -7.11 12.07
C GLU A 80 11.90 -7.09 10.74
N ILE A 81 12.15 -8.25 10.13
CA ILE A 81 12.75 -8.32 8.80
C ILE A 81 11.84 -7.69 7.75
N LEU A 82 10.52 -7.91 7.83
CA LEU A 82 9.56 -7.28 6.92
C LEU A 82 9.55 -5.75 7.06
N LYS A 83 9.51 -5.22 8.30
CA LYS A 83 9.57 -3.77 8.59
C LYS A 83 10.82 -3.13 7.99
N LEU A 84 11.99 -3.73 8.22
CA LEU A 84 13.26 -3.25 7.65
C LEU A 84 13.28 -3.30 6.12
N TRP A 85 12.67 -4.32 5.51
CA TRP A 85 12.59 -4.40 4.06
C TRP A 85 11.64 -3.35 3.46
N ILE A 86 10.52 -3.05 4.13
CA ILE A 86 9.60 -1.95 3.73
C ILE A 86 10.34 -0.60 3.77
N GLU A 87 11.13 -0.36 4.81
CA GLU A 87 11.93 0.86 4.96
C GLU A 87 13.03 0.97 3.88
N GLU A 88 13.80 -0.09 3.66
CA GLU A 88 15.00 -0.05 2.80
C GLU A 88 14.71 -0.31 1.31
N GLY A 89 13.61 -1.00 1.01
CA GLY A 89 13.21 -1.44 -0.33
C GLY A 89 14.12 -2.49 -0.99
N SER A 90 15.10 -3.04 -0.26
CA SER A 90 16.10 -3.95 -0.83
C SER A 90 16.62 -4.97 0.18
N TYR A 91 16.48 -6.26 -0.14
CA TYR A 91 17.02 -7.36 0.66
C TYR A 91 18.53 -7.25 0.91
N ARG A 92 19.30 -6.71 -0.05
CA ARG A 92 20.76 -6.54 0.10
C ARG A 92 21.11 -5.46 1.11
N LYS A 93 20.35 -4.36 1.13
CA LYS A 93 20.54 -3.28 2.11
C LYS A 93 20.22 -3.78 3.51
N VAL A 94 19.10 -4.47 3.67
CA VAL A 94 18.71 -5.09 4.95
C VAL A 94 19.80 -6.08 5.41
N ALA A 95 20.21 -7.01 4.56
CA ALA A 95 21.27 -7.98 4.88
C ALA A 95 22.56 -7.33 5.38
N LYS A 96 22.99 -6.21 4.76
CA LYS A 96 24.15 -5.43 5.19
C LYS A 96 23.93 -4.73 6.54
N LYS A 97 22.72 -4.21 6.78
CA LYS A 97 22.35 -3.47 8.00
C LYS A 97 22.34 -4.36 9.24
N VAL A 98 21.81 -5.58 9.12
CA VAL A 98 21.64 -6.50 10.27
C VAL A 98 22.64 -7.66 10.31
N GLY A 99 23.50 -7.81 9.30
CA GLY A 99 24.52 -8.88 9.25
C GLY A 99 23.95 -10.28 8.99
N ILE A 100 22.72 -10.39 8.51
CA ILE A 100 22.04 -11.65 8.21
C ILE A 100 22.19 -11.98 6.71
N PRO A 101 22.40 -13.25 6.32
CA PRO A 101 22.50 -13.63 4.92
C PRO A 101 21.30 -13.18 4.08
N PHE A 102 21.58 -12.64 2.88
CA PHE A 102 20.56 -12.19 1.92
C PHE A 102 19.44 -13.22 1.68
N LYS A 103 19.80 -14.50 1.60
CA LYS A 103 18.84 -15.58 1.36
C LYS A 103 17.88 -15.75 2.54
N SER A 104 18.36 -15.63 3.77
CA SER A 104 17.53 -15.69 4.98
C SER A 104 16.56 -14.51 5.04
N ILE A 105 17.02 -13.30 4.73
CA ILE A 105 16.16 -12.12 4.60
C ILE A 105 15.06 -12.36 3.57
N GLY A 106 15.43 -12.80 2.36
CA GLY A 106 14.47 -13.05 1.28
C GLY A 106 13.44 -14.12 1.64
N ASN A 107 13.86 -15.20 2.30
CA ASN A 107 12.95 -16.25 2.77
C ASN A 107 11.96 -15.73 3.82
N SER A 108 12.44 -14.92 4.76
CA SER A 108 11.62 -14.35 5.83
C SER A 108 10.58 -13.39 5.27
N VAL A 109 10.98 -12.45 4.41
CA VAL A 109 10.03 -11.52 3.76
C VAL A 109 9.00 -12.29 2.94
N LYS A 110 9.42 -13.28 2.15
CA LYS A 110 8.49 -14.10 1.35
C LYS A 110 7.47 -14.80 2.25
N LYS A 111 7.94 -15.44 3.33
CA LYS A 111 7.09 -16.10 4.31
C LYS A 111 6.10 -15.13 4.95
N SER A 112 6.56 -13.96 5.42
CA SER A 112 5.70 -12.94 6.01
C SER A 112 4.60 -12.48 5.06
N LEU A 113 4.95 -12.20 3.79
CA LEU A 113 3.99 -11.76 2.79
C LEU A 113 2.96 -12.84 2.43
N GLU A 114 3.38 -14.11 2.39
CA GLU A 114 2.49 -15.24 2.14
C GLU A 114 1.51 -15.45 3.30
N THR A 115 2.00 -15.39 4.54
CA THR A 115 1.15 -15.45 5.74
C THR A 115 0.14 -14.31 5.79
N LEU A 116 0.60 -13.07 5.61
CA LEU A 116 -0.28 -11.89 5.62
C LEU A 116 -1.37 -12.00 4.56
N ARG A 117 -1.00 -12.43 3.34
CA ARG A 117 -1.95 -12.64 2.25
C ARG A 117 -3.03 -13.64 2.61
N ASN A 118 -2.64 -14.81 3.14
CA ASN A 118 -3.57 -15.88 3.46
C ASN A 118 -4.54 -15.44 4.57
N ASN A 119 -4.03 -14.80 5.62
CA ASN A 119 -4.85 -14.32 6.74
C ASN A 119 -5.81 -13.21 6.28
N TYR A 120 -5.30 -12.26 5.49
CA TYR A 120 -6.10 -11.17 4.94
C TYR A 120 -7.26 -11.69 4.07
N TYR A 121 -6.98 -12.60 3.13
CA TYR A 121 -8.05 -13.18 2.32
C TYR A 121 -9.04 -14.01 3.15
N GLY A 122 -8.59 -14.68 4.21
CA GLY A 122 -9.47 -15.37 5.15
C GLY A 122 -10.51 -14.41 5.77
N ILE A 123 -10.05 -13.26 6.28
CA ILE A 123 -10.92 -12.23 6.87
C ILE A 123 -11.91 -11.68 5.83
N ILE A 124 -11.43 -11.35 4.63
CA ILE A 124 -12.28 -10.81 3.56
C ILE A 124 -13.36 -11.82 3.14
N LEU A 125 -12.99 -13.10 2.97
CA LEU A 125 -13.95 -14.15 2.64
C LEU A 125 -14.98 -14.35 3.75
N GLU A 126 -14.56 -14.34 5.01
CA GLU A 126 -15.49 -14.44 6.15
C GLU A 126 -16.48 -13.27 6.15
N ARG A 127 -16.00 -12.05 5.91
CA ARG A 127 -16.85 -10.84 5.82
C ARG A 127 -17.90 -10.97 4.72
N ILE A 128 -17.48 -11.33 3.50
CA ILE A 128 -18.39 -11.50 2.35
C ILE A 128 -19.44 -12.58 2.65
N MET A 129 -19.03 -13.70 3.23
CA MET A 129 -19.94 -14.81 3.54
C MET A 129 -20.94 -14.41 4.62
N ARG A 130 -20.51 -13.68 5.66
CA ARG A 130 -21.38 -13.21 6.75
C ARG A 130 -22.38 -12.15 6.31
N GLU A 131 -21.97 -11.23 5.44
CA GLU A 131 -22.87 -10.25 4.81
C GLU A 131 -23.95 -10.96 4.00
N ARG A 132 -23.57 -12.01 3.25
CA ARG A 132 -24.52 -12.82 2.47
C ARG A 132 -25.52 -13.61 3.33
N ILE A 133 -25.11 -14.05 4.52
CA ILE A 133 -25.94 -14.84 5.46
C ILE A 133 -26.78 -13.94 6.38
N GLY A 134 -26.55 -12.62 6.39
CA GLY A 134 -27.30 -11.67 7.21
C GLY A 134 -26.87 -11.61 8.68
N THR A 135 -25.63 -12.02 8.98
CA THR A 135 -25.06 -11.97 10.34
C THR A 135 -23.89 -10.99 10.40
N PRO A 136 -24.11 -9.70 10.70
CA PRO A 136 -23.04 -8.70 10.73
C PRO A 136 -22.07 -8.92 11.91
N LEU A 137 -20.81 -8.48 11.74
CA LEU A 137 -19.81 -8.43 12.81
C LEU A 137 -20.26 -7.44 13.89
N HIS A 138 -20.18 -7.84 15.15
CA HIS A 138 -20.40 -6.91 16.28
C HIS A 138 -19.16 -6.00 16.36
N THR A 139 -19.24 -4.80 15.82
CA THR A 139 -18.14 -3.82 15.83
C THR A 139 -17.90 -3.33 17.25
N SER A 140 -17.11 -4.05 18.05
CA SER A 140 -16.74 -3.64 19.42
C SER A 140 -15.41 -2.88 19.49
N LEU A 141 -15.01 -2.20 18.42
CA LEU A 141 -13.88 -1.27 18.43
C LEU A 141 -14.42 0.16 18.40
N GLY A 142 -14.95 0.60 19.54
CA GLY A 142 -15.57 1.91 19.70
C GLY A 142 -16.11 2.14 21.11
N GLY A 143 -15.41 1.66 22.14
CA GLY A 143 -15.71 1.98 23.53
C GLY A 143 -15.01 3.26 23.96
N GLY A 144 -15.55 4.42 23.55
CA GLY A 144 -15.23 5.68 24.23
C GLY A 144 -15.64 5.60 25.71
N PRO A 145 -14.89 6.23 26.64
CA PRO A 145 -15.22 6.17 28.05
C PRO A 145 -16.63 6.73 28.28
N LYS A 146 -17.52 5.89 28.83
CA LYS A 146 -18.81 6.36 29.32
C LYS A 146 -18.55 7.24 30.53
N ASP A 147 -18.81 8.54 30.39
CA ASP A 147 -18.89 9.47 31.51
C ASP A 147 -19.82 8.88 32.57
N LYS A 148 -19.23 8.52 33.72
CA LYS A 148 -20.00 8.23 34.92
C LYS A 148 -20.61 9.55 35.37
N LYS A 149 -21.90 9.73 35.13
CA LYS A 149 -22.71 10.67 35.90
C LYS A 149 -22.70 10.20 37.35
N THR A 150 -21.85 10.82 38.16
CA THR A 150 -21.94 10.75 39.62
C THR A 150 -23.12 11.62 40.02
N THR A 151 -24.28 10.99 40.20
CA THR A 151 -25.32 11.51 41.09
C THR A 151 -24.99 11.04 42.50
N GLU A 152 -24.53 11.94 43.36
CA GLU A 152 -24.56 11.75 44.80
C GLU A 152 -25.17 13.00 45.44
N ASN A 153 -26.33 12.75 46.07
CA ASN A 153 -27.03 13.39 47.19
C ASN A 153 -26.64 14.81 47.63
#